data_AF-A0A060CU75-F1
#
_entry.id   AF-A0A060CU75-F1
#
_cell.length_a   1.000
_cell.length_b   1.000
_cell.length_c   1.000
_cell.angle_alpha   90.00
_cell.angle_beta   90.00
_cell.angle_gamma   90.00
#
_symmetry.space_group_name_H-M   'P 1'
#
loop_
_entity.id
_entity.type
_entity.pdbx_description
1 polymer ?
#
loop_
_entity_poly.entity_id
_entity_poly.type
_entity_poly.pdbx_seq_one_letter_code
_entity_poly.pdbx_strand_id
1 'polypeptide(L)'
;YLPLQYAGLVFGCWMWVSQPMGWAEHLASAATLGIVGGVGINAAHEMGHKRTKIERRLAKVALAQSFYGHFYVEHNFGHHIRVATPEDPATARFGESYWKFLPRSVVGSLTSAWKYEKARLARRGVSMWNPKRNNILSAWLMSVFLYAALIAAFGWQIAPWLVVQAVMAIMFLEGANYLEHY
;
A
#
# COMPACT_ATOMS: atom_id res chain seq x y z
N TYR A 1 -8.27 -14.96 -1.04
CA TYR A 1 -8.22 -13.49 -1.14
C TYR A 1 -7.26 -13.02 -2.24
N LEU A 2 -5.93 -13.21 -2.12
CA LEU A 2 -4.95 -12.68 -3.10
C LEU A 2 -5.21 -13.07 -4.57
N PRO A 3 -5.53 -14.34 -4.92
CA PRO A 3 -5.81 -14.67 -6.32
C PRO A 3 -6.97 -13.88 -6.91
N LEU A 4 -8.02 -13.63 -6.12
CA LEU A 4 -9.18 -12.84 -6.55
C LEU A 4 -8.85 -11.36 -6.67
N GLN A 5 -8.05 -10.81 -5.75
CA GLN A 5 -7.55 -9.43 -5.83
C GLN A 5 -6.78 -9.21 -7.14
N TYR A 6 -5.84 -10.10 -7.46
CA TYR A 6 -5.03 -9.99 -8.67
C TYR A 6 -5.82 -10.29 -9.94
N ALA A 7 -6.73 -11.28 -9.91
CA ALA A 7 -7.63 -11.52 -11.03
C ALA A 7 -8.50 -10.30 -11.33
N GLY A 8 -9.02 -9.63 -10.29
CA GLY A 8 -9.76 -8.37 -10.41
C GLY A 8 -8.90 -7.25 -11.01
N LEU A 9 -7.66 -7.08 -10.56
CA LEU A 9 -6.73 -6.08 -11.10
C LEU A 9 -6.43 -6.32 -12.59
N VAL A 10 -6.11 -7.57 -12.97
CA VAL A 10 -5.84 -7.95 -14.35
C VAL A 10 -7.08 -7.76 -15.23
N PHE A 11 -8.26 -8.15 -14.72
CA PHE A 11 -9.54 -7.93 -15.41
C PHE A 11 -9.82 -6.44 -15.61
N GLY A 12 -9.58 -5.61 -14.60
CA GLY A 12 -9.69 -4.15 -14.72
C GLY A 12 -8.75 -3.56 -15.76
N CYS A 13 -7.49 -4.02 -15.80
CA CYS A 13 -6.54 -3.61 -16.84
C CYS A 13 -7.03 -3.98 -18.24
N TRP A 14 -7.57 -5.20 -18.40
CA TRP A 14 -8.17 -5.64 -19.65
C TRP A 14 -9.38 -4.77 -20.05
N MET A 15 -10.26 -4.44 -19.09
CA MET A 15 -11.42 -3.56 -19.34
C MET A 15 -10.99 -2.19 -19.85
N TRP A 16 -10.01 -1.55 -19.22
CA TRP A 16 -9.54 -0.21 -19.58
C TRP A 16 -8.94 -0.08 -20.99
N VAL A 17 -8.59 -1.20 -21.62
CA VAL A 17 -8.00 -1.18 -22.98
C VAL A 17 -8.86 -1.86 -24.03
N SER A 18 -9.80 -2.73 -23.62
CA SER A 18 -10.58 -3.56 -24.54
C SER A 18 -12.04 -3.16 -24.64
N GLN A 19 -12.57 -2.40 -23.67
CA GLN A 19 -13.98 -2.02 -23.63
C GLN A 19 -14.16 -0.55 -24.05
N PRO A 20 -15.28 -0.20 -24.72
CA PRO A 20 -15.55 1.17 -25.15
C PRO A 20 -16.02 2.03 -23.96
N MET A 21 -15.10 2.30 -23.03
CA MET A 21 -15.39 3.00 -21.78
C MET A 21 -15.12 4.51 -21.89
N GLY A 22 -16.02 5.33 -21.36
CA GLY A 22 -15.79 6.75 -21.12
C GLY A 22 -14.83 6.99 -19.96
N TRP A 23 -14.31 8.22 -19.83
CA TRP A 23 -13.38 8.58 -18.76
C TRP A 23 -13.97 8.37 -17.35
N ALA A 24 -15.28 8.62 -17.19
CA ALA A 24 -15.97 8.45 -15.91
C ALA A 24 -16.06 6.97 -15.50
N GLU A 25 -16.27 6.07 -16.47
CA GLU A 25 -16.32 4.62 -16.24
C GLU A 25 -14.94 4.07 -15.89
N HIS A 26 -13.88 4.59 -16.53
CA HIS A 26 -12.50 4.29 -16.15
C HIS A 26 -12.21 4.72 -14.71
N LEU A 27 -12.57 5.95 -14.34
CA LEU A 27 -12.38 6.47 -13.00
C LEU A 27 -13.15 5.64 -11.96
N ALA A 28 -14.42 5.33 -12.22
CA ALA A 28 -15.27 4.54 -11.32
C ALA A 28 -14.76 3.10 -11.15
N SER A 29 -14.33 2.45 -12.23
CA SER A 29 -13.76 1.11 -12.17
C SER A 29 -12.39 1.10 -11.46
N ALA A 30 -11.52 2.08 -11.71
CA ALA A 30 -10.26 2.25 -10.98
C ALA A 30 -10.48 2.52 -9.49
N ALA A 31 -11.45 3.36 -9.14
CA ALA A 31 -11.82 3.60 -7.75
C ALA A 31 -12.32 2.31 -7.08
N THR A 32 -13.18 1.54 -7.77
CA THR A 32 -13.66 0.24 -7.28
C THR A 32 -12.52 -0.74 -7.03
N LEU A 33 -11.58 -0.87 -7.99
CA LEU A 33 -10.39 -1.70 -7.81
C LEU A 33 -9.51 -1.21 -6.66
N GLY A 34 -9.45 0.10 -6.46
CA GLY A 34 -8.74 0.71 -5.34
C GLY A 34 -9.36 0.32 -4.00
N ILE A 35 -10.70 0.35 -3.87
CA ILE A 35 -11.39 -0.12 -2.66
C ILE A 35 -11.10 -1.61 -2.42
N VAL A 36 -11.14 -2.44 -3.46
CA VAL A 36 -10.75 -3.87 -3.35
C VAL A 36 -9.31 -4.00 -2.88
N GLY A 37 -8.38 -3.21 -3.43
CA GLY A 37 -6.99 -3.15 -2.98
C GLY A 37 -6.84 -2.67 -1.53
N GLY A 38 -7.68 -1.72 -1.10
CA GLY A 38 -7.79 -1.22 0.27
C GLY A 38 -8.19 -2.31 1.26
N VAL A 39 -9.24 -3.07 0.95
CA VAL A 39 -9.62 -4.27 1.71
C VAL A 39 -8.46 -5.29 1.75
N GLY A 40 -7.66 -5.34 0.69
CA GLY A 40 -6.49 -6.22 0.60
C GLY A 40 -5.34 -5.83 1.49
N ILE A 41 -5.24 -4.55 1.83
CA ILE A 41 -4.30 -4.08 2.85
C ILE A 41 -4.64 -4.67 4.22
N ASN A 42 -5.92 -4.89 4.55
CA ASN A 42 -6.29 -5.55 5.82
C ASN A 42 -5.81 -7.01 5.84
N ALA A 43 -5.96 -7.74 4.73
CA ALA A 43 -5.38 -9.08 4.63
C ALA A 43 -3.84 -9.04 4.73
N ALA A 44 -3.21 -8.01 4.16
CA ALA A 44 -1.77 -7.79 4.26
C ALA A 44 -1.30 -7.51 5.70
N HIS A 45 -2.09 -6.72 6.44
CA HIS A 45 -1.88 -6.42 7.85
C HIS A 45 -1.79 -7.74 8.64
N GLU A 46 -2.79 -8.62 8.50
CA GLU A 46 -2.81 -9.84 9.31
C GLU A 46 -1.76 -10.86 8.93
N MET A 47 -1.42 -10.97 7.65
CA MET A 47 -0.28 -11.78 7.20
C MET A 47 1.06 -11.17 7.62
N GLY A 48 1.13 -9.84 7.75
CA GLY A 48 2.34 -9.12 8.12
C GLY A 48 2.83 -9.42 9.53
N HIS A 49 1.88 -9.63 10.45
CA HIS A 49 2.12 -10.01 11.84
C HIS A 49 2.58 -11.47 12.02
N LYS A 50 2.32 -12.34 11.05
CA LYS A 50 2.62 -13.76 11.19
C LYS A 50 4.14 -14.01 11.26
N ARG A 51 4.52 -15.15 11.83
CA ARG A 51 5.93 -15.53 12.02
C ARG A 51 6.55 -16.17 10.78
N THR A 52 5.76 -16.79 9.91
CA THR A 52 6.33 -17.51 8.76
C THR A 52 6.81 -16.54 7.68
N LYS A 53 7.88 -16.92 6.99
CA LYS A 53 8.44 -16.11 5.90
C LYS A 53 7.50 -16.03 4.70
N ILE A 54 6.66 -17.04 4.49
CA ILE A 54 5.73 -17.11 3.35
C ILE A 54 4.61 -16.09 3.56
N GLU A 55 3.95 -16.09 4.73
CA GLU A 55 2.88 -15.13 5.04
C GLU A 55 3.39 -13.69 4.94
N ARG A 56 4.59 -13.39 5.47
CA ARG A 56 5.20 -12.06 5.34
C ARG A 56 5.51 -11.65 3.90
N ARG A 57 5.84 -12.60 3.02
CA ARG A 57 6.00 -12.33 1.59
C ARG A 57 4.64 -12.08 0.94
N LEU A 58 3.63 -12.87 1.28
CA LEU A 58 2.26 -12.69 0.79
C LEU A 58 1.67 -11.34 1.22
N ALA A 59 2.02 -10.83 2.41
CA ALA A 59 1.68 -9.47 2.82
C ALA A 59 2.24 -8.42 1.86
N LYS A 60 3.51 -8.53 1.45
CA LYS A 60 4.11 -7.59 0.50
C LYS A 60 3.53 -7.71 -0.91
N VAL A 61 3.17 -8.94 -1.31
CA VAL A 61 2.44 -9.18 -2.57
C VAL A 61 1.08 -8.48 -2.50
N ALA A 62 0.31 -8.64 -1.42
CA ALA A 62 -0.97 -7.95 -1.23
C ALA A 62 -0.84 -6.41 -1.37
N LEU A 63 0.21 -5.83 -0.78
CA LEU A 63 0.52 -4.40 -0.84
C LEU A 63 1.05 -3.93 -2.20
N ALA A 64 1.46 -4.84 -3.10
CA ALA A 64 2.10 -4.45 -4.35
C ALA A 64 1.13 -3.72 -5.29
N GLN A 65 -0.16 -4.07 -5.25
CA GLN A 65 -1.19 -3.40 -6.05
C GLN A 65 -1.34 -1.93 -5.64
N SER A 66 -1.38 -1.62 -4.34
CA SER A 66 -1.57 -0.26 -3.83
C SER A 66 -0.29 0.58 -3.79
N PHE A 67 0.86 -0.02 -4.13
CA PHE A 67 2.18 0.59 -4.00
C PHE A 67 2.52 1.05 -2.56
N TYR A 68 1.78 0.57 -1.56
CA TYR A 68 1.88 1.03 -0.17
C TYR A 68 2.82 0.16 0.67
N GLY A 69 3.91 -0.32 0.07
CA GLY A 69 4.80 -1.32 0.66
C GLY A 69 5.50 -0.92 1.97
N HIS A 70 5.64 0.37 2.25
CA HIS A 70 6.24 0.88 3.49
C HIS A 70 5.34 0.67 4.72
N PHE A 71 4.01 0.54 4.51
CA PHE A 71 3.04 0.18 5.54
C PHE A 71 3.45 -1.09 6.29
N TYR A 72 4.03 -2.08 5.59
CA TYR A 72 4.52 -3.30 6.23
C TYR A 72 5.52 -3.02 7.38
N VAL A 73 6.37 -2.01 7.22
CA VAL A 73 7.32 -1.64 8.28
C VAL A 73 6.67 -0.73 9.30
N GLU A 74 5.98 0.33 8.85
CA GLU A 74 5.40 1.28 9.80
C GLU A 74 4.38 0.63 10.72
N HIS A 75 3.50 -0.21 10.16
CA HIS A 75 2.47 -0.85 10.95
C HIS A 75 3.09 -1.75 12.03
N ASN A 76 3.97 -2.66 11.62
CA ASN A 76 4.52 -3.69 12.50
C ASN A 76 5.52 -3.18 13.54
N PHE A 77 6.23 -2.09 13.26
CA PHE A 77 7.31 -1.58 14.12
C PHE A 77 7.07 -0.15 14.61
N GLY A 78 5.96 0.45 14.23
CA GLY A 78 5.63 1.83 14.52
C GLY A 78 4.25 1.98 15.14
N HIS A 79 3.23 1.92 14.31
CA HIS A 79 1.84 2.21 14.67
C HIS A 79 1.36 1.42 15.90
N HIS A 80 1.49 0.08 15.92
CA HIS A 80 1.06 -0.73 17.08
C HIS A 80 1.74 -0.36 18.41
N ILE A 81 2.93 0.25 18.36
CA ILE A 81 3.69 0.64 19.56
C ILE A 81 3.26 2.04 20.05
N ARG A 82 2.77 2.89 19.14
CA ARG A 82 2.55 4.32 19.40
C ARG A 82 1.14 4.80 19.07
N VAL A 83 0.23 3.88 18.75
CA VAL A 83 -1.18 4.19 18.49
C VAL A 83 -1.75 5.01 19.66
N ALA A 84 -2.57 6.00 19.34
CA ALA A 84 -3.10 6.99 20.28
C ALA A 84 -2.03 7.92 20.92
N THR A 85 -0.83 8.05 20.33
CA THR A 85 0.17 9.05 20.75
C THR A 85 0.51 10.06 19.64
N PRO A 86 1.01 11.26 19.99
CA PRO A 86 1.39 12.28 19.00
C PRO A 86 2.46 11.84 17.98
N GLU A 87 3.26 10.82 18.33
CA GLU A 87 4.32 10.26 17.51
C GLU A 87 3.84 9.25 16.46
N ASP A 88 2.58 8.80 16.53
CA ASP A 88 1.98 7.95 15.50
C ASP A 88 1.34 8.79 14.39
N PRO A 89 1.87 8.73 13.14
CA PRO A 89 1.28 9.45 12.02
C PRO A 89 -0.18 9.03 11.74
N ALA A 90 -0.55 7.78 12.02
CA ALA A 90 -1.87 7.23 11.72
C ALA A 90 -2.92 7.49 12.81
N THR A 91 -2.54 8.11 13.93
CA THR A 91 -3.48 8.58 14.95
C THR A 91 -4.02 9.95 14.56
N ALA A 92 -5.35 10.09 14.48
CA ALA A 92 -5.98 11.36 14.16
C ALA A 92 -5.94 12.29 15.39
N ARG A 93 -5.72 13.58 15.17
CA ARG A 93 -5.68 14.56 16.25
C ARG A 93 -7.08 15.11 16.50
N PHE A 94 -7.39 15.42 17.76
CA PHE A 94 -8.66 16.06 18.10
C PHE A 94 -8.89 17.33 17.27
N GLY A 95 -10.01 17.39 16.54
CA GLY A 95 -10.38 18.52 15.68
C GLY A 95 -9.65 18.56 14.32
N GLU A 96 -8.81 17.57 14.00
CA GLU A 96 -8.16 17.48 12.70
C GLU A 96 -9.15 16.95 11.66
N SER A 97 -9.28 17.64 10.52
CA SER A 97 -10.08 17.14 9.42
C SER A 97 -9.36 16.01 8.67
N TYR A 98 -10.13 15.07 8.11
CA TYR A 98 -9.60 13.99 7.28
C TYR A 98 -8.60 14.47 6.20
N TRP A 99 -8.89 15.60 5.55
CA TRP A 99 -8.03 16.16 4.50
C TRP A 99 -6.69 16.69 5.01
N LYS A 100 -6.58 17.07 6.28
CA LYS A 100 -5.30 17.41 6.93
C LYS A 100 -4.59 16.16 7.43
N PHE A 101 -5.35 15.21 7.97
CA PHE A 101 -4.87 13.92 8.44
C PHE A 101 -4.21 13.11 7.32
N LEU A 102 -4.88 12.94 6.18
CA LEU A 102 -4.47 12.03 5.11
C LEU A 102 -3.02 12.25 4.63
N PRO A 103 -2.61 13.45 4.16
CA PRO A 103 -1.23 13.67 3.74
C PRO A 103 -0.24 13.57 4.91
N ARG A 104 -0.62 13.97 6.12
CA ARG A 104 0.21 13.85 7.33
C ARG A 104 0.49 12.38 7.66
N SER A 105 -0.54 11.54 7.66
CA SER A 105 -0.44 10.12 7.95
C SER A 105 0.42 9.42 6.89
N VAL A 106 0.14 9.62 5.61
CA VAL A 106 0.89 8.96 4.51
C VAL A 106 2.37 9.34 4.53
N VAL A 107 2.71 10.63 4.59
CA VAL A 107 4.10 11.09 4.56
C VAL A 107 4.81 10.75 5.87
N GLY A 108 4.14 10.88 7.01
CA GLY A 108 4.67 10.52 8.31
C GLY A 108 4.96 9.02 8.41
N SER A 109 4.04 8.18 7.93
CA SER A 109 4.20 6.71 7.92
C SER A 109 5.37 6.28 7.05
N LEU A 110 5.55 6.90 5.87
CA LEU A 110 6.72 6.66 5.04
C LEU A 110 8.03 7.04 5.74
N THR A 111 8.07 8.22 6.36
CA THR A 111 9.25 8.74 7.04
C THR A 111 9.64 7.86 8.23
N SER A 112 8.65 7.51 9.05
CA SER A 112 8.82 6.64 10.21
C SER A 112 9.24 5.23 9.81
N ALA A 113 8.63 4.64 8.77
CA ALA A 113 9.01 3.33 8.24
C ALA A 113 10.48 3.31 7.84
N TRP A 114 10.91 4.34 7.09
CA TRP A 114 12.29 4.47 6.64
C TRP A 114 13.27 4.56 7.82
N LYS A 115 12.93 5.36 8.84
CA LYS A 115 13.72 5.49 10.07
C LYS A 115 13.86 4.15 10.80
N TYR A 116 12.77 3.40 11.01
CA TYR A 116 12.80 2.11 11.71
C TYR A 116 13.58 1.06 10.94
N GLU A 117 13.38 1.00 9.62
CA GLU A 117 14.07 0.04 8.79
C GLU A 117 15.57 0.32 8.73
N LYS A 118 15.96 1.59 8.61
CA LYS A 118 17.36 2.02 8.67
C LYS A 118 18.00 1.60 10.00
N ALA A 119 17.33 1.86 11.12
CA ALA A 119 17.84 1.47 12.44
C ALA A 119 17.97 -0.05 12.58
N ARG A 120 17.00 -0.83 12.08
CA ARG A 120 17.03 -2.29 12.09
C ARG A 120 18.18 -2.86 11.27
N LEU A 121 18.47 -2.29 10.10
CA LEU A 121 19.55 -2.73 9.22
C LEU A 121 20.93 -2.32 9.74
N ALA A 122 21.07 -1.12 10.32
CA ALA A 122 22.30 -0.67 10.97
C ALA A 122 22.72 -1.59 12.12
N ARG A 123 21.78 -2.00 12.98
CA ARG A 123 22.04 -3.00 14.05
C ARG A 123 22.51 -4.37 13.53
N ARG A 124 22.33 -4.66 12.24
CA ARG A 124 22.74 -5.91 11.59
C ARG A 124 23.97 -5.73 10.68
N GLY A 125 24.57 -4.54 10.65
CA GLY A 125 25.68 -4.23 9.73
C GLY A 125 25.32 -4.32 8.25
N VAL A 126 24.04 -4.12 7.90
CA VAL A 126 23.55 -4.22 6.51
C VAL A 126 23.24 -2.82 5.96
N SER A 127 23.63 -2.57 4.71
CA SER A 127 23.27 -1.35 4.00
C SER A 127 21.75 -1.18 3.84
N MET A 128 21.26 0.06 4.01
CA MET A 128 19.87 0.44 3.76
C MET A 128 19.43 0.11 2.33
N TRP A 129 20.36 0.11 1.37
CA TRP A 129 20.10 -0.10 -0.05
C TRP A 129 20.12 -1.57 -0.48
N ASN A 130 20.18 -2.53 0.46
CA ASN A 130 20.15 -3.95 0.12
C ASN A 130 18.70 -4.45 -0.01
N PRO A 131 18.16 -4.67 -1.22
CA PRO A 131 16.76 -5.06 -1.40
C PRO A 131 16.44 -6.45 -0.86
N LYS A 132 17.43 -7.33 -0.69
CA LYS A 132 17.22 -8.67 -0.10
C LYS A 132 16.98 -8.60 1.41
N ARG A 133 17.43 -7.53 2.06
CA ARG A 133 17.38 -7.34 3.50
C ARG A 133 16.44 -6.21 3.93
N ASN A 134 16.24 -5.21 3.08
CA ASN A 134 15.32 -4.09 3.29
C ASN A 134 13.90 -4.46 2.84
N ASN A 135 12.97 -4.44 3.78
CA ASN A 135 11.56 -4.77 3.58
C ASN A 135 10.83 -3.75 2.71
N ILE A 136 11.14 -2.46 2.85
CA ILE A 136 10.54 -1.37 2.08
C ILE A 136 10.95 -1.52 0.61
N LEU A 137 12.27 -1.61 0.35
CA LEU A 137 12.78 -1.79 -1.01
C LEU A 137 12.26 -3.09 -1.65
N SER A 138 12.24 -4.18 -0.89
CA SER A 138 11.67 -5.44 -1.37
C SER A 138 10.20 -5.32 -1.76
N ALA A 139 9.38 -4.59 -0.99
CA ALA A 139 7.95 -4.42 -1.28
C ALA A 139 7.72 -3.47 -2.47
N TRP A 140 8.49 -2.38 -2.55
CA TRP A 140 8.43 -1.47 -3.69
C TRP A 140 8.90 -2.11 -4.98
N LEU A 141 9.95 -2.96 -4.95
CA LEU A 141 10.36 -3.72 -6.12
C LEU A 141 9.27 -4.68 -6.61
N MET A 142 8.51 -5.31 -5.70
CA MET A 142 7.35 -6.12 -6.08
C MET A 142 6.26 -5.28 -6.75
N SER A 143 6.04 -4.05 -6.27
CA SER A 143 5.07 -3.11 -6.85
C SER A 143 5.50 -2.63 -8.24
N VAL A 144 6.77 -2.23 -8.40
CA VAL A 144 7.37 -1.83 -9.68
C VAL A 144 7.31 -2.98 -10.68
N PHE A 145 7.66 -4.20 -10.27
CA PHE A 145 7.58 -5.37 -11.15
C PHE A 145 6.14 -5.65 -11.60
N LEU A 146 5.17 -5.59 -10.68
CA LEU A 146 3.76 -5.76 -11.01
C LEU A 146 3.29 -4.70 -12.01
N TYR A 147 3.58 -3.42 -11.77
CA TYR A 147 3.16 -2.33 -12.63
C TYR A 147 3.83 -2.42 -14.01
N ALA A 148 5.12 -2.71 -14.05
CA ALA A 148 5.85 -2.91 -15.29
C ALA A 148 5.28 -4.08 -16.11
N ALA A 149 4.94 -5.20 -15.46
CA ALA A 149 4.34 -6.35 -16.12
C ALA A 149 2.95 -6.03 -16.69
N LEU A 150 2.11 -5.32 -15.93
CA LEU A 150 0.78 -4.89 -16.40
C LEU A 150 0.89 -3.90 -17.56
N ILE A 151 1.76 -2.89 -17.45
CA ILE A 151 2.01 -1.91 -18.50
C ILE A 151 2.57 -2.58 -19.76
N ALA A 152 3.47 -3.56 -19.62
CA ALA A 152 4.00 -4.31 -20.75
C ALA A 152 2.92 -5.15 -21.44
N ALA A 153 1.96 -5.69 -20.68
CA ALA A 153 0.88 -6.54 -21.21
C ALA A 153 -0.28 -5.74 -21.84
N PHE A 154 -0.65 -4.61 -21.24
CA PHE A 154 -1.86 -3.84 -21.62
C PHE A 154 -1.54 -2.48 -22.25
N GLY A 155 -0.28 -2.04 -22.24
CA GLY A 155 0.15 -0.74 -22.77
C GLY A 155 0.23 0.37 -21.73
N TRP A 156 0.89 1.47 -22.07
CA TRP A 156 1.08 2.62 -21.16
C TRP A 156 -0.22 3.33 -20.76
N GLN A 157 -1.29 3.14 -21.54
CA GLN A 157 -2.60 3.77 -21.35
C GLN A 157 -3.25 3.42 -20.01
N ILE A 158 -2.91 2.27 -19.40
CA ILE A 158 -3.43 1.89 -18.08
C ILE A 158 -2.72 2.60 -16.91
N ALA A 159 -1.54 3.20 -17.14
CA ALA A 159 -0.72 3.75 -16.06
C ALA A 159 -1.45 4.79 -15.19
N PRO A 160 -2.21 5.75 -15.74
CA PRO A 160 -2.99 6.69 -14.92
C PRO A 160 -4.02 5.97 -14.02
N TRP A 161 -4.68 4.92 -14.53
CA TRP A 161 -5.69 4.17 -13.79
C TRP A 161 -5.09 3.28 -12.71
N LEU A 162 -3.88 2.75 -12.93
CA LEU A 162 -3.09 2.08 -11.89
C LEU A 162 -2.71 3.04 -10.75
N VAL A 163 -2.40 4.30 -11.05
CA VAL A 163 -2.15 5.32 -10.02
C VAL A 163 -3.44 5.65 -9.28
N VAL A 164 -4.55 5.88 -9.98
CA VAL A 164 -5.85 6.17 -9.38
C VAL A 164 -6.27 5.06 -8.41
N GLN A 165 -6.21 3.79 -8.82
CA GLN A 165 -6.60 2.69 -7.93
C GLN A 165 -5.69 2.60 -6.69
N ALA A 166 -4.39 2.88 -6.83
CA ALA A 166 -3.47 2.88 -5.69
C ALA A 166 -3.77 3.99 -4.70
N VAL A 167 -4.01 5.21 -5.19
CA VAL A 167 -4.41 6.35 -4.35
C VAL A 167 -5.72 6.03 -3.62
N MET A 168 -6.70 5.46 -4.32
CA MET A 168 -7.97 5.07 -3.72
C MET A 168 -7.82 3.97 -2.65
N ALA A 169 -6.92 3.01 -2.85
CA ALA A 169 -6.59 1.99 -1.84
C ALA A 169 -5.96 2.61 -0.58
N ILE A 170 -5.04 3.56 -0.76
CA ILE A 170 -4.40 4.29 0.36
C ILE A 170 -5.43 5.14 1.09
N MET A 171 -6.27 5.90 0.38
CA MET A 171 -7.34 6.69 0.98
C MET A 171 -8.31 5.84 1.78
N PHE A 172 -8.66 4.65 1.27
CA PHE A 172 -9.54 3.71 1.99
C PHE A 172 -8.93 3.27 3.31
N LEU A 173 -7.65 2.84 3.31
CA LEU A 173 -6.94 2.44 4.53
C LEU A 173 -6.82 3.61 5.53
N GLU A 174 -6.35 4.76 5.07
CA GLU A 174 -6.18 5.93 5.93
C GLU A 174 -7.53 6.47 6.41
N GLY A 175 -8.61 6.24 5.67
CA GLY A 175 -9.98 6.47 6.13
C GLY A 175 -10.34 5.59 7.32
N ALA A 176 -9.97 4.31 7.28
CA ALA A 176 -10.14 3.42 8.43
C ALA A 176 -9.30 3.89 9.63
N ASN A 177 -8.01 4.18 9.43
CA ASN A 177 -7.13 4.72 10.49
C ASN A 177 -7.71 5.99 11.12
N TYR A 178 -8.19 6.92 10.28
CA TYR A 178 -8.79 8.16 10.74
C TYR A 178 -10.01 7.91 11.62
N LEU A 179 -10.88 6.96 11.27
CA LEU A 179 -12.10 6.67 12.03
C LEU A 179 -11.82 5.83 13.29
N GLU A 180 -10.88 4.89 13.22
CA GLU A 180 -10.56 3.99 14.33
C GLU A 180 -9.69 4.65 15.41
N HIS A 181 -8.98 5.74 15.07
CA HIS A 181 -8.03 6.42 15.95
C HIS A 181 -8.31 7.92 16.12
N TYR A 182 -9.57 8.34 16.01
CA TYR A 182 -10.02 9.72 16.32
C TYR A 182 -10.42 9.89 17.78
#